data_AF-A0A8T2GDD1-F1
#
_entry.id   AF-A0A8T2GDD1-F1
#
_cell.length_a   1.000
_cell.length_b   1.000
_cell.length_c   1.000
_cell.angle_alpha   90.00
_cell.angle_beta   90.00
_cell.angle_gamma   90.00
#
_symmetry.space_group_name_H-M   'P 1'
#
loop_
_entity.id
_entity.type
_entity.pdbx_description
1 polymer ?
#
loop_
_entity_poly.entity_id
_entity_poly.type
_entity_poly.pdbx_seq_one_letter_code
_entity_poly.pdbx_strand_id
1 'polypeptide(L)'
;MYHRLPSLMEPFLRSVSDRWPVIAQAATWTVLLMFTVAVASFAPEMAFVSTVSSSCGGGDGFVKIPMDFAGESICVPSNMVKRSRFDLFVPSIFAAVMVCKGGVETILHVLRDCPSMSGIWSRIVPRRKQQAFFTKSLFEWLFENLCEQVNVEEGPWSTMFALAVWWGWKWRCGNIFGENRRCRDRVRIVRDLAKEVSAANQQLVTQGGRRSRVEILVGWEKPLLGWLTVNTDGASRGNPGLAAAGGVLRDHEGRWCGGFSLNIGRCSAPMAELWGVYYGLHFAWERKAPQVVLEVDSAIVVEFLRTGISDHHPLSFLVRLCHGFLSKDWIVRIVHVYREANRLADRLANYAFSLAFGLHFFYSVPNVVELLWREDDLGIVCPRQIPER
;
A
#
# COMPACT_ATOMS: atom_id res chain seq x y z
N MET A 1 -13.09 69.29 -41.17
CA MET A 1 -13.23 68.50 -39.93
C MET A 1 -12.60 67.13 -40.18
N TYR A 2 -11.31 66.97 -39.89
CA TYR A 2 -10.64 65.66 -39.90
C TYR A 2 -9.82 65.59 -38.61
N HIS A 3 -10.40 65.00 -37.58
CA HIS A 3 -9.75 64.74 -36.31
C HIS A 3 -8.76 63.57 -36.46
N ARG A 4 -7.51 63.80 -36.04
CA ARG A 4 -6.54 62.72 -35.75
C ARG A 4 -6.99 61.98 -34.49
N LEU A 5 -7.13 60.66 -34.56
CA LEU A 5 -7.11 59.78 -33.39
C LEU A 5 -5.65 59.47 -33.01
N PRO A 6 -5.27 59.51 -31.72
CA PRO A 6 -4.01 58.92 -31.25
C PRO A 6 -4.18 57.40 -31.08
N SER A 7 -3.32 56.61 -31.71
CA SER A 7 -3.32 55.15 -31.55
C SER A 7 -2.77 54.74 -30.18
N LEU A 8 -3.68 54.34 -29.28
CA LEU A 8 -3.40 53.81 -27.93
C LEU A 8 -2.47 52.57 -27.86
N MET A 9 -2.02 52.03 -29.00
CA MET A 9 -1.21 50.80 -29.07
C MET A 9 0.31 51.04 -29.12
N GLU A 10 0.77 52.27 -29.39
CA GLU A 10 2.20 52.57 -29.52
C GLU A 10 3.02 52.41 -28.22
N PRO A 11 2.54 52.86 -27.04
CA PRO A 11 3.27 52.70 -25.78
C PRO A 11 3.36 51.24 -25.33
N PHE A 12 2.34 50.45 -25.63
CA PHE A 12 2.27 49.03 -25.30
C PHE A 12 3.29 48.22 -26.10
N LEU A 13 3.39 48.46 -27.41
CA LEU A 13 4.34 47.76 -28.28
C LEU A 13 5.80 48.07 -27.94
N ARG A 14 6.12 49.30 -27.52
CA ARG A 14 7.47 49.66 -27.03
C ARG A 14 7.82 48.96 -25.72
N SER A 15 6.88 48.88 -24.76
CA SER A 15 7.11 48.17 -23.48
C SER A 15 7.32 46.66 -23.65
N VAL A 16 6.76 46.05 -24.70
CA VAL A 16 6.94 44.62 -25.00
C VAL A 16 8.27 44.38 -25.71
N SER A 17 8.70 45.30 -26.59
CA SER A 17 9.99 45.24 -27.30
C SER A 17 11.19 45.25 -26.34
N ASP A 18 11.20 46.12 -25.33
CA ASP A 18 12.35 46.25 -24.40
C ASP A 18 12.51 45.05 -23.44
N ARG A 19 11.44 44.26 -23.23
CA ARG A 19 11.46 43.04 -22.40
C ARG A 19 11.58 41.76 -23.20
N TRP A 20 11.60 41.86 -24.54
CA TRP A 20 11.70 40.73 -25.45
C TRP A 20 12.90 39.80 -25.17
N PRO A 21 14.11 40.28 -24.79
CA PRO A 21 15.23 39.40 -24.45
C PRO A 21 14.96 38.56 -23.20
N VAL A 22 14.31 39.13 -22.18
CA VAL A 22 13.98 38.46 -20.92
C VAL A 22 12.81 37.48 -21.10
N ILE A 23 11.81 37.87 -21.90
CA ILE A 23 10.68 37.00 -22.25
C ILE A 23 11.14 35.84 -23.13
N ALA A 24 12.01 36.09 -24.11
CA ALA A 24 12.61 35.05 -24.93
C ALA A 24 13.47 34.11 -24.08
N GLN A 25 14.31 34.64 -23.19
CA GLN A 25 15.14 33.82 -22.29
C GLN A 25 14.28 33.00 -21.32
N ALA A 26 13.21 33.56 -20.75
CA ALA A 26 12.26 32.82 -19.91
C ALA A 26 11.52 31.74 -20.71
N ALA A 27 11.12 32.02 -21.96
CA ALA A 27 10.51 31.04 -22.84
C ALA A 27 11.49 29.92 -23.21
N THR A 28 12.75 30.24 -23.52
CA THR A 28 13.80 29.26 -23.81
C THR A 28 14.05 28.38 -22.60
N TRP A 29 14.20 28.93 -21.39
CA TRP A 29 14.37 28.15 -20.17
C TRP A 29 13.13 27.30 -19.83
N THR A 30 11.93 27.81 -20.09
CA THR A 30 10.70 27.04 -19.89
C THR A 30 10.61 25.86 -20.87
N VAL A 31 10.96 26.06 -22.14
CA VAL A 31 11.04 24.98 -23.14
C VAL A 31 12.13 23.99 -22.78
N LEU A 32 13.29 24.45 -22.34
CA LEU A 32 14.40 23.59 -21.92
C LEU A 32 14.01 22.75 -20.70
N LEU A 33 13.32 23.35 -19.72
CA LEU A 33 12.83 22.67 -18.52
C LEU A 33 11.73 21.67 -18.86
N MET A 34 10.77 22.05 -19.72
CA MET A 34 9.75 21.11 -20.22
C MET A 34 10.36 19.96 -21.00
N PHE A 35 11.37 20.21 -21.84
CA PHE A 35 12.06 19.17 -22.58
C PHE A 35 12.88 18.26 -21.66
N THR A 36 13.57 18.82 -20.66
CA THR A 36 14.35 18.05 -19.68
C THR A 36 13.44 17.19 -18.80
N VAL A 37 12.30 17.75 -18.37
CA VAL A 37 11.28 17.01 -17.61
C VAL A 37 10.64 15.92 -18.48
N ALA A 38 10.32 16.21 -19.75
CA ALA A 38 9.81 15.22 -20.69
C ALA A 38 10.83 14.10 -20.93
N VAL A 39 12.10 14.42 -21.18
CA VAL A 39 13.14 13.41 -21.36
C VAL A 39 13.37 12.62 -20.08
N ALA A 40 13.38 13.24 -18.90
CA ALA A 40 13.52 12.54 -17.62
C ALA A 40 12.29 11.68 -17.27
N SER A 41 11.09 12.05 -17.72
CA SER A 41 9.86 11.26 -17.51
C SER A 41 9.70 10.15 -18.54
N PHE A 42 10.15 10.36 -19.78
CA PHE A 42 10.03 9.39 -20.87
C PHE A 42 11.27 8.51 -21.03
N ALA A 43 12.46 8.87 -20.54
CA ALA A 43 13.65 8.02 -20.64
C ALA A 43 13.50 6.69 -19.87
N PRO A 44 12.91 6.64 -18.66
CA PRO A 44 12.60 5.38 -17.99
C PRO A 44 11.53 4.56 -18.71
N GLU A 45 10.51 5.20 -19.30
CA GLU A 45 9.46 4.53 -20.07
C GLU A 45 9.95 4.03 -21.43
N MET A 46 10.79 4.79 -22.14
CA MET A 46 11.38 4.42 -23.42
C MET A 46 12.48 3.38 -23.22
N ALA A 47 13.26 3.47 -22.13
CA ALA A 47 14.14 2.38 -21.71
C ALA A 47 13.30 1.13 -21.41
N PHE A 48 12.25 1.23 -20.58
CA PHE A 48 11.35 0.11 -20.28
C PHE A 48 10.72 -0.51 -21.53
N VAL A 49 10.14 0.29 -22.43
CA VAL A 49 9.52 -0.17 -23.69
C VAL A 49 10.57 -0.75 -24.65
N SER A 50 11.77 -0.16 -24.73
CA SER A 50 12.87 -0.69 -25.54
C SER A 50 13.42 -2.02 -24.99
N THR A 51 13.46 -2.20 -23.66
CA THR A 51 13.88 -3.47 -23.03
C THR A 51 12.79 -4.54 -23.14
N VAL A 52 11.53 -4.12 -23.20
CA VAL A 52 10.35 -4.98 -23.33
C VAL A 52 10.10 -5.44 -24.79
N SER A 53 10.64 -4.72 -25.79
CA SER A 53 10.39 -4.96 -27.22
C SER A 53 11.23 -6.09 -27.85
N SER A 54 12.12 -6.77 -27.12
CA SER A 54 12.80 -7.95 -27.68
C SER A 54 11.84 -9.16 -27.64
N SER A 55 11.18 -9.43 -28.78
CA SER A 55 10.25 -10.55 -29.03
C SER A 55 10.64 -11.83 -28.26
N CYS A 56 9.75 -12.33 -27.39
CA CYS A 56 9.72 -13.76 -27.03
C CYS A 56 9.38 -14.50 -28.33
N GLY A 57 10.21 -15.46 -28.76
CA GLY A 57 10.09 -16.07 -30.08
C GLY A 57 8.68 -16.59 -30.41
N GLY A 58 8.16 -16.16 -31.56
CA GLY A 58 7.08 -16.82 -32.30
C GLY A 58 5.66 -16.70 -31.72
N GLY A 59 5.04 -15.52 -31.81
CA GLY A 59 3.59 -15.36 -31.71
C GLY A 59 3.14 -14.01 -31.16
N ASP A 60 2.29 -13.30 -31.91
CA ASP A 60 1.71 -12.01 -31.50
C ASP A 60 0.83 -12.19 -30.25
N GLY A 61 1.27 -11.65 -29.10
CA GLY A 61 0.44 -11.65 -27.88
C GLY A 61 1.17 -11.59 -26.54
N PHE A 62 2.50 -11.66 -26.49
CA PHE A 62 3.25 -11.71 -25.23
C PHE A 62 4.28 -10.58 -25.11
N VAL A 63 4.42 -10.06 -23.89
CA VAL A 63 5.29 -8.95 -23.49
C VAL A 63 6.36 -9.48 -22.55
N LYS A 64 7.64 -9.25 -22.88
CA LYS A 64 8.79 -9.72 -22.08
C LYS A 64 9.12 -8.69 -21.00
N ILE A 65 8.94 -9.04 -19.73
CA ILE A 65 9.26 -8.16 -18.60
C ILE A 65 10.61 -8.63 -18.03
N PRO A 66 11.69 -7.82 -18.12
CA PRO A 66 12.94 -8.13 -17.45
C PRO A 66 12.76 -8.02 -15.94
N MET A 67 13.25 -9.03 -15.21
CA MET A 67 13.29 -9.00 -13.75
C MET A 67 14.58 -8.32 -13.28
N ASP A 68 14.67 -7.96 -12.00
CA ASP A 68 15.82 -7.23 -11.43
C ASP A 68 17.16 -8.00 -11.47
N PHE A 69 17.18 -9.24 -11.99
CA PHE A 69 18.37 -10.08 -12.14
C PHE A 69 18.80 -10.20 -13.62
N ALA A 70 20.10 -10.15 -13.87
CA ALA A 70 20.66 -10.30 -15.22
C ALA A 70 20.38 -11.71 -15.79
N GLY A 71 19.48 -11.79 -16.78
CA GLY A 71 19.20 -13.00 -17.57
C GLY A 71 17.82 -13.62 -17.37
N GLU A 72 17.05 -13.18 -16.38
CA GLU A 72 15.68 -13.70 -16.14
C GLU A 72 14.62 -12.73 -16.67
N SER A 73 13.66 -13.28 -17.42
CA SER A 73 12.55 -12.52 -17.98
C SER A 73 11.29 -13.34 -18.00
N ILE A 74 10.16 -12.75 -17.62
CA ILE A 74 8.85 -13.38 -17.65
C ILE A 74 8.07 -12.87 -18.89
N CYS A 75 7.48 -13.79 -19.68
CA CYS A 75 6.60 -13.40 -20.79
C CYS A 75 5.16 -13.38 -20.25
N VAL A 76 4.50 -12.21 -20.27
CA VAL A 76 3.12 -12.01 -19.80
C VAL A 76 2.23 -11.65 -20.99
N PRO A 77 0.98 -12.14 -21.07
CA PRO A 77 0.03 -11.73 -22.10
C PRO A 77 -0.12 -10.20 -22.20
N SER A 78 -0.08 -9.65 -23.41
CA SER A 78 -0.09 -8.20 -23.69
C SER A 78 -1.35 -7.49 -23.17
N ASN A 79 -2.46 -8.22 -23.00
CA ASN A 79 -3.69 -7.72 -22.43
C ASN A 79 -3.63 -7.49 -20.89
N MET A 80 -2.62 -8.05 -20.21
CA MET A 80 -2.36 -7.81 -18.78
C MET A 80 -1.52 -6.55 -18.55
N VAL A 81 -0.72 -6.14 -19.53
CA VAL A 81 0.01 -4.86 -19.53
C VAL A 81 -0.87 -3.80 -20.20
N LYS A 82 -2.05 -3.55 -19.63
CA LYS A 82 -2.82 -2.35 -19.98
C LYS A 82 -2.24 -1.18 -19.22
N ARG A 83 -1.99 -0.06 -19.91
CA ARG A 83 -1.69 1.22 -19.26
C ARG A 83 -2.72 1.46 -18.15
N SER A 84 -2.29 1.42 -16.89
CA SER A 84 -3.05 2.03 -15.79
C SER A 84 -3.20 3.49 -16.18
N ARG A 85 -4.44 3.90 -16.50
CA ARG A 85 -4.72 5.30 -16.83
C ARG A 85 -4.62 6.23 -15.62
N PHE A 86 -4.31 5.72 -14.43
CA PHE A 86 -4.51 6.46 -13.18
C PHE A 86 -3.28 6.58 -12.26
N ASP A 87 -2.29 5.68 -12.29
CA ASP A 87 -1.28 5.67 -11.21
C ASP A 87 0.00 6.48 -11.51
N LEU A 88 0.22 6.90 -12.76
CA LEU A 88 1.36 7.77 -13.11
C LEU A 88 0.97 9.25 -13.29
N PHE A 89 -0.32 9.52 -13.46
CA PHE A 89 -0.80 10.85 -13.79
C PHE A 89 -1.22 11.65 -12.57
N VAL A 90 -1.64 11.05 -11.44
CA VAL A 90 -2.23 11.83 -10.34
C VAL A 90 -1.21 12.75 -9.64
N PRO A 91 0.01 12.33 -9.27
CA PRO A 91 0.97 13.25 -8.66
C PRO A 91 1.53 14.29 -9.65
N SER A 92 1.76 13.89 -10.91
CA SER A 92 2.37 14.73 -11.95
C SER A 92 1.38 15.69 -12.61
N ILE A 93 0.11 15.30 -12.78
CA ILE A 93 -0.99 16.23 -13.15
C ILE A 93 -1.30 17.15 -11.97
N PHE A 94 -1.20 16.73 -10.71
CA PHE A 94 -1.36 17.66 -9.58
C PHE A 94 -0.28 18.74 -9.56
N ALA A 95 0.96 18.41 -9.93
CA ALA A 95 2.01 19.40 -10.10
C ALA A 95 1.76 20.33 -11.32
N ALA A 96 1.07 19.85 -12.36
CA ALA A 96 0.81 20.58 -13.59
C ALA A 96 -0.54 21.34 -13.64
N VAL A 97 -1.55 20.91 -12.87
CA VAL A 97 -2.89 21.51 -12.85
C VAL A 97 -2.98 22.45 -11.66
N MET A 98 -2.69 23.72 -11.97
CA MET A 98 -2.89 24.89 -11.13
C MET A 98 -4.34 24.97 -10.63
N VAL A 99 -4.65 24.37 -9.48
CA VAL A 99 -5.97 24.52 -8.84
C VAL A 99 -5.99 25.78 -7.97
N CYS A 100 -4.85 26.15 -7.38
CA CYS A 100 -4.68 27.46 -6.74
C CYS A 100 -3.93 28.40 -7.70
N LYS A 101 -4.58 29.49 -8.15
CA LYS A 101 -4.02 30.49 -9.07
C LYS A 101 -2.84 31.32 -8.49
N GLY A 102 -1.98 30.77 -7.62
CA GLY A 102 -1.11 31.58 -6.75
C GLY A 102 0.24 31.03 -6.29
N GLY A 103 0.77 29.89 -6.79
CA GLY A 103 2.15 29.47 -6.47
C GLY A 103 2.44 27.97 -6.66
N VAL A 104 3.67 27.55 -6.34
CA VAL A 104 4.13 26.15 -6.39
C VAL A 104 3.33 25.30 -5.40
N GLU A 105 2.62 24.28 -5.89
CA GLU A 105 1.80 23.39 -5.07
C GLU A 105 2.66 22.27 -4.42
N THR A 106 3.17 22.51 -3.22
CA THR A 106 3.79 21.47 -2.38
C THR A 106 2.73 20.64 -1.64
N ILE A 107 3.08 19.45 -1.12
CA ILE A 107 2.17 18.65 -0.26
C ILE A 107 1.65 19.49 0.92
N LEU A 108 2.52 20.31 1.51
CA LEU A 108 2.19 21.20 2.61
C LEU A 108 1.24 22.32 2.16
N HIS A 109 1.45 22.89 0.97
CA HIS A 109 0.51 23.82 0.39
C HIS A 109 -0.87 23.18 0.14
N VAL A 110 -0.88 21.97 -0.40
CA VAL A 110 -2.12 21.24 -0.72
C VAL A 110 -2.94 20.96 0.54
N LEU A 111 -2.29 20.54 1.62
CA LEU A 111 -2.95 20.09 2.85
C LEU A 111 -3.13 21.18 3.91
N ARG A 112 -2.33 22.26 3.89
CA ARG A 112 -2.28 23.27 4.95
C ARG A 112 -2.40 24.71 4.44
N ASP A 113 -1.53 25.11 3.52
CA ASP A 113 -1.34 26.55 3.24
C ASP A 113 -2.26 27.11 2.16
N CYS A 114 -2.86 26.26 1.32
CA CYS A 114 -3.76 26.76 0.27
C CYS A 114 -4.98 27.47 0.89
N PRO A 115 -5.51 28.55 0.27
CA PRO A 115 -6.59 29.36 0.84
C PRO A 115 -7.82 28.55 1.28
N SER A 116 -8.13 27.48 0.54
CA SER A 116 -9.23 26.59 0.87
C SER A 116 -8.98 25.77 2.14
N MET A 117 -7.75 25.36 2.42
CA MET A 117 -7.40 24.57 3.61
C MET A 117 -7.05 25.47 4.79
N SER A 118 -6.32 26.56 4.58
CA SER A 118 -5.99 27.51 5.65
C SER A 118 -7.24 28.14 6.28
N GLY A 119 -8.31 28.35 5.50
CA GLY A 119 -9.62 28.78 6.00
C GLY A 119 -10.34 27.72 6.86
N ILE A 120 -10.08 26.43 6.64
CA ILE A 120 -10.60 25.33 7.47
C ILE A 120 -9.77 25.25 8.76
N TRP A 121 -8.45 25.25 8.64
CA TRP A 121 -7.52 25.19 9.77
C TRP A 121 -7.68 26.37 10.73
N SER A 122 -7.89 27.59 10.23
CA SER A 122 -8.12 28.76 11.09
C SER A 122 -9.40 28.69 11.94
N ARG A 123 -10.35 27.83 11.56
CA ARG A 123 -11.60 27.57 12.28
C ARG A 123 -11.53 26.33 13.18
N ILE A 124 -10.53 25.45 13.01
CA ILE A 124 -10.33 24.22 13.78
C ILE A 124 -9.22 24.41 14.83
N VAL A 125 -8.09 25.00 14.44
CA VAL A 125 -6.91 25.19 15.29
C VAL A 125 -7.15 26.38 16.24
N PRO A 126 -6.94 26.23 17.56
CA PRO A 126 -7.06 27.34 18.51
C PRO A 126 -6.14 28.51 18.13
N ARG A 127 -6.65 29.76 18.22
CA ARG A 127 -5.91 30.97 17.80
C ARG A 127 -4.48 31.06 18.32
N ARG A 128 -4.25 30.64 19.57
CA ARG A 128 -2.92 30.65 20.22
C ARG A 128 -1.90 29.71 19.56
N LYS A 129 -2.35 28.64 18.89
CA LYS A 129 -1.50 27.64 18.23
C LYS A 129 -1.34 27.88 16.73
N GLN A 130 -2.14 28.78 16.13
CA GLN A 130 -2.16 28.96 14.67
C GLN A 130 -0.80 29.38 14.10
N GLN A 131 -0.11 30.32 14.76
CA GLN A 131 1.20 30.77 14.28
C GLN A 131 2.20 29.61 14.21
N ALA A 132 2.33 28.84 15.30
CA ALA A 132 3.20 27.66 15.31
C ALA A 132 2.72 26.55 14.35
N PHE A 133 1.42 26.42 14.13
CA PHE A 133 0.84 25.41 13.24
C PHE A 133 1.22 25.64 11.77
N PHE A 134 1.16 26.89 11.30
CA PHE A 134 1.46 27.26 9.91
C PHE A 134 2.95 27.42 9.60
N THR A 135 3.82 27.51 10.61
CA THR A 135 5.28 27.68 10.39
C THR A 135 6.06 26.35 10.34
N LYS A 136 5.44 25.22 10.72
CA LYS A 136 6.14 23.92 10.81
C LYS A 136 6.49 23.32 9.45
N SER A 137 7.51 22.48 9.42
CA SER A 137 7.78 21.60 8.27
C SER A 137 6.72 20.49 8.17
N LEU A 138 6.60 19.83 7.01
CA LEU A 138 5.57 18.80 6.78
C LEU A 138 5.63 17.65 7.81
N PHE A 139 6.81 17.13 8.09
CA PHE A 139 6.98 15.99 8.99
C PHE A 139 6.71 16.35 10.46
N GLU A 140 7.25 17.47 10.93
CA GLU A 140 6.98 17.98 12.27
C GLU A 140 5.49 18.30 12.45
N TRP A 141 4.87 18.90 11.43
CA TRP A 141 3.45 19.22 11.42
C TRP A 141 2.58 17.96 11.53
N LEU A 142 2.87 16.90 10.78
CA LEU A 142 2.12 15.65 10.87
C LEU A 142 2.34 14.94 12.21
N PHE A 143 3.60 14.77 12.62
CA PHE A 143 3.95 13.99 13.81
C PHE A 143 3.38 14.62 15.08
N GLU A 144 3.58 15.92 15.28
CA GLU A 144 3.12 16.57 16.50
C GLU A 144 1.59 16.56 16.62
N ASN A 145 0.85 16.81 15.54
CA ASN A 145 -0.61 16.83 15.60
C ASN A 145 -1.23 15.43 15.72
N LEU A 146 -0.61 14.39 15.16
CA LEU A 146 -1.10 13.01 15.27
C LEU A 146 -0.75 12.37 16.62
N CYS A 147 0.35 12.78 17.24
CA CYS A 147 0.79 12.28 18.55
C CYS A 147 0.26 13.11 19.73
N GLU A 148 -0.34 14.28 19.48
CA GLU A 148 -0.87 15.13 20.53
C GLU A 148 -2.13 14.51 21.18
N GLN A 149 -2.04 14.24 22.49
CA GLN A 149 -3.10 13.61 23.29
C GLN A 149 -4.10 14.61 23.90
N VAL A 150 -4.20 15.80 23.32
CA VAL A 150 -5.15 16.82 23.80
C VAL A 150 -6.55 16.49 23.31
N ASN A 151 -7.53 16.53 24.20
CA ASN A 151 -8.93 16.45 23.82
C ASN A 151 -9.49 17.84 23.50
N VAL A 152 -10.31 17.89 22.46
CA VAL A 152 -11.19 19.01 22.14
C VAL A 152 -12.64 18.63 22.46
N GLU A 153 -13.57 19.56 22.27
CA GLU A 153 -15.01 19.32 22.48
C GLU A 153 -15.56 18.14 21.65
N GLU A 154 -14.99 17.90 20.47
CA GLU A 154 -15.37 16.82 19.56
C GLU A 154 -14.71 15.46 19.82
N GLY A 155 -13.73 15.36 20.73
CA GLY A 155 -12.94 14.14 20.96
C GLY A 155 -11.43 14.38 20.89
N PRO A 156 -10.60 13.34 20.64
CA PRO A 156 -9.15 13.51 20.54
C PRO A 156 -8.74 14.43 19.39
N TRP A 157 -7.84 15.37 19.65
CA TRP A 157 -7.30 16.30 18.64
C TRP A 157 -6.72 15.56 17.44
N SER A 158 -5.95 14.50 17.69
CA SER A 158 -5.34 13.66 16.64
C SER A 158 -6.36 13.09 15.66
N THR A 159 -7.52 12.66 16.15
CA THR A 159 -8.64 12.18 15.32
C THR A 159 -9.20 13.30 14.45
N MET A 160 -9.46 14.48 15.03
CA MET A 160 -9.97 15.62 14.26
C MET A 160 -8.95 16.13 13.24
N PHE A 161 -7.67 16.18 13.60
CA PHE A 161 -6.59 16.53 12.68
C PHE A 161 -6.51 15.56 11.50
N ALA A 162 -6.51 14.25 11.78
CA ALA A 162 -6.48 13.22 10.74
C ALA A 162 -7.69 13.31 9.80
N LEU A 163 -8.89 13.51 10.34
CA LEU A 163 -10.12 13.69 9.56
C LEU A 163 -10.08 14.96 8.71
N ALA A 164 -9.56 16.06 9.25
CA ALA A 164 -9.40 17.31 8.50
C ALA A 164 -8.44 17.17 7.32
N VAL A 165 -7.30 16.48 7.50
CA VAL A 165 -6.34 16.18 6.43
C VAL A 165 -6.99 15.29 5.35
N TRP A 166 -7.62 14.19 5.77
CA TRP A 166 -8.27 13.23 4.88
C TRP A 166 -9.39 13.87 4.05
N TRP A 167 -10.30 14.61 4.69
CA TRP A 167 -11.39 15.27 3.98
C TRP A 167 -10.93 16.47 3.16
N GLY A 168 -9.89 17.18 3.62
CA GLY A 168 -9.20 18.20 2.83
C GLY A 168 -8.72 17.66 1.49
N TRP A 169 -8.07 16.49 1.53
CA TRP A 169 -7.67 15.76 0.33
C TRP A 169 -8.89 15.32 -0.51
N LYS A 170 -9.88 14.68 0.11
CA LYS A 170 -11.06 14.15 -0.60
C LYS A 170 -11.89 15.24 -1.31
N TRP A 171 -12.12 16.39 -0.67
CA TRP A 171 -12.81 17.52 -1.31
C TRP A 171 -12.03 18.10 -2.48
N ARG A 172 -10.70 18.04 -2.44
CA ARG A 172 -9.85 18.48 -3.53
C ARG A 172 -9.92 17.51 -4.71
N CYS A 173 -9.85 16.20 -4.46
CA CYS A 173 -10.10 15.19 -5.48
C CYS A 173 -11.48 15.37 -6.11
N GLY A 174 -12.53 15.59 -5.30
CA GLY A 174 -13.88 15.85 -5.80
C GLY A 174 -14.02 17.09 -6.69
N ASN A 175 -13.19 18.13 -6.49
CA ASN A 175 -13.15 19.31 -7.36
C ASN A 175 -12.53 19.02 -8.74
N ILE A 176 -11.58 18.10 -8.81
CA ILE A 176 -10.85 17.76 -10.04
C ILE A 176 -11.64 16.73 -10.86
N PHE A 177 -12.23 15.75 -10.18
CA PHE A 177 -12.91 14.62 -10.82
C PHE A 177 -14.43 14.79 -10.93
N GLY A 178 -14.96 15.98 -10.61
CA GLY A 178 -16.36 16.36 -10.89
C GLY A 178 -17.42 15.82 -9.92
N GLU A 179 -17.03 15.23 -8.79
CA GLU A 179 -17.97 14.59 -7.83
C GLU A 179 -18.42 15.51 -6.69
N ASN A 180 -17.92 16.75 -6.61
CA ASN A 180 -18.13 17.56 -5.41
C ASN A 180 -19.60 18.03 -5.26
N ARG A 181 -20.34 17.39 -4.35
CA ARG A 181 -21.57 17.96 -3.79
C ARG A 181 -21.21 19.27 -3.07
N ARG A 182 -21.93 20.36 -3.37
CA ARG A 182 -21.73 21.67 -2.71
C ARG A 182 -21.97 21.54 -1.20
N CYS A 183 -20.91 21.26 -0.46
CA CYS A 183 -20.97 21.23 1.00
C CYS A 183 -21.00 22.66 1.53
N ARG A 184 -22.07 23.03 2.25
CA ARG A 184 -22.27 24.38 2.80
C ARG A 184 -21.34 24.72 3.98
N ASP A 185 -20.88 23.74 4.76
CA ASP A 185 -19.88 23.98 5.81
C ASP A 185 -18.96 22.77 6.04
N ARG A 186 -17.75 22.85 5.48
CA ARG A 186 -16.71 21.82 5.58
C ARG A 186 -16.25 21.57 7.01
N VAL A 187 -16.16 22.62 7.83
CA VAL A 187 -15.68 22.51 9.22
C VAL A 187 -16.66 21.71 10.07
N ARG A 188 -17.96 21.93 9.87
CA ARG A 188 -19.01 21.19 10.57
C ARG A 188 -18.94 19.69 10.29
N ILE A 189 -18.74 19.29 9.02
CA ILE A 189 -18.58 17.87 8.66
C ILE A 189 -17.42 17.23 9.42
N VAL A 190 -16.25 17.88 9.47
CA VAL A 190 -15.10 17.32 10.18
C VAL A 190 -15.41 17.14 11.67
N ARG A 191 -16.06 18.12 12.29
CA ARG A 191 -16.43 18.07 13.71
C ARG A 191 -17.45 16.98 14.02
N ASP A 192 -18.50 16.89 13.21
CA ASP A 192 -19.56 15.89 13.38
C ASP A 192 -18.99 14.47 13.24
N LEU A 193 -18.13 14.24 12.25
CA LEU A 193 -17.44 12.95 12.06
C LEU A 193 -16.44 12.65 13.18
N ALA A 194 -15.70 13.64 13.68
CA ALA A 194 -14.79 13.45 14.80
C ALA A 194 -15.56 13.03 16.06
N LYS A 195 -16.72 13.65 16.32
CA LYS A 195 -17.64 13.28 17.40
C LYS A 195 -18.14 11.84 17.26
N GLU A 196 -18.58 11.46 16.06
CA GLU A 196 -19.07 10.10 15.78
C GLU A 196 -17.98 9.04 16.00
N VAL A 197 -16.78 9.26 15.44
CA VAL A 197 -15.63 8.35 15.61
C VAL A 197 -15.23 8.25 17.08
N SER A 198 -15.21 9.37 17.81
CA SER A 198 -14.90 9.38 19.24
C SER A 198 -15.94 8.61 20.06
N ALA A 199 -17.24 8.79 19.76
CA ALA A 199 -18.31 8.07 20.43
C ALA A 199 -18.25 6.57 20.17
N ALA A 200 -18.00 6.15 18.92
CA ALA A 200 -17.83 4.74 18.56
C ALA A 200 -16.63 4.12 19.29
N ASN A 201 -15.50 4.83 19.36
CA ASN A 201 -14.32 4.36 20.10
C ASN A 201 -14.57 4.26 21.61
N GLN A 202 -15.31 5.20 22.19
CA GLN A 202 -15.68 5.14 23.61
C GLN A 202 -16.63 3.97 23.89
N GLN A 203 -17.57 3.67 22.98
CA GLN A 203 -18.42 2.48 23.08
C GLN A 203 -17.59 1.19 23.05
N LEU A 204 -16.57 1.09 22.20
CA LEU A 204 -15.64 -0.05 22.19
C LEU A 204 -14.87 -0.20 23.52
N VAL A 205 -14.44 0.93 24.12
CA VAL A 205 -13.75 0.92 25.42
C VAL A 205 -14.70 0.53 26.55
N THR A 206 -15.96 1.00 26.52
CA THR A 206 -16.95 0.75 27.58
C THR A 206 -17.54 -0.65 27.49
N GLN A 207 -17.72 -1.19 26.27
CA GLN A 207 -18.03 -2.60 26.02
C GLN A 207 -16.83 -3.54 26.26
N GLY A 208 -15.64 -2.97 26.50
CA GLY A 208 -14.43 -3.64 26.96
C GLY A 208 -14.44 -3.99 28.45
N GLY A 209 -15.60 -3.96 29.13
CA GLY A 209 -15.78 -4.59 30.44
C GLY A 209 -15.35 -6.05 30.38
N ARG A 210 -14.23 -6.35 31.05
CA ARG A 210 -13.55 -7.64 31.27
C ARG A 210 -14.33 -8.85 30.71
N ARG A 211 -14.26 -9.06 29.39
CA ARG A 211 -14.69 -10.34 28.80
C ARG A 211 -13.88 -11.41 29.51
N SER A 212 -14.56 -12.34 30.16
CA SER A 212 -13.95 -13.55 30.68
C SER A 212 -13.08 -14.14 29.56
N ARG A 213 -11.80 -14.38 29.89
CA ARG A 213 -10.85 -14.96 28.96
C ARG A 213 -10.63 -16.40 29.39
N VAL A 214 -10.88 -17.32 28.48
CA VAL A 214 -10.58 -18.74 28.68
C VAL A 214 -9.19 -19.00 28.11
N GLU A 215 -8.37 -19.72 28.88
CA GLU A 215 -7.11 -20.24 28.38
C GLU A 215 -7.38 -21.51 27.57
N ILE A 216 -6.88 -21.54 26.34
CA ILE A 216 -6.85 -22.72 25.48
C ILE A 216 -5.41 -23.10 25.20
N LEU A 217 -5.16 -24.38 24.96
CA LEU A 217 -3.87 -24.87 24.50
C LEU A 217 -3.89 -24.92 22.98
N VAL A 218 -2.92 -24.28 22.34
CA VAL A 218 -2.79 -24.16 20.89
C VAL A 218 -1.51 -24.84 20.45
N GLY A 219 -1.63 -25.85 19.58
CA GLY A 219 -0.51 -26.46 18.88
C GLY A 219 -0.88 -26.69 17.42
N TRP A 220 0.12 -27.04 16.62
CA TRP A 220 -0.13 -27.46 15.26
C TRP A 220 -0.75 -28.86 15.23
N GLU A 221 -1.71 -29.08 14.35
CA GLU A 221 -2.39 -30.37 14.19
C GLU A 221 -2.10 -30.96 12.80
N LYS A 222 -1.83 -32.26 12.74
CA LYS A 222 -1.59 -32.97 11.47
C LYS A 222 -2.87 -33.00 10.63
N PRO A 223 -2.79 -32.81 9.30
CA PRO A 223 -3.97 -32.83 8.45
C PRO A 223 -4.47 -34.26 8.22
N LEU A 224 -5.66 -34.39 7.63
CA LEU A 224 -6.24 -35.68 7.26
C LEU A 224 -5.37 -36.45 6.26
N LEU A 225 -5.49 -37.78 6.25
CA LEU A 225 -4.80 -38.65 5.29
C LEU A 225 -5.01 -38.17 3.84
N GLY A 226 -3.91 -38.04 3.10
CA GLY A 226 -3.91 -37.58 1.70
C GLY A 226 -3.92 -36.05 1.52
N TRP A 227 -3.96 -35.27 2.60
CA TRP A 227 -3.83 -33.82 2.57
C TRP A 227 -2.40 -33.38 2.82
N LEU A 228 -2.01 -32.30 2.15
CA LEU A 228 -0.78 -31.56 2.39
C LEU A 228 -1.11 -30.25 3.10
N THR A 229 -0.51 -29.98 4.25
CA THR A 229 -0.63 -28.66 4.90
C THR A 229 0.44 -27.72 4.35
N VAL A 230 0.03 -26.49 4.05
CA VAL A 230 0.90 -25.36 3.69
C VAL A 230 0.70 -24.29 4.75
N ASN A 231 1.69 -24.10 5.62
CA ASN A 231 1.72 -22.99 6.56
C ASN A 231 2.48 -21.83 5.94
N THR A 232 1.93 -20.62 6.04
CA THR A 232 2.57 -19.41 5.52
C THR A 232 2.53 -18.30 6.55
N ASP A 233 3.55 -17.44 6.52
CA ASP A 233 3.60 -16.22 7.34
C ASP A 233 4.37 -15.11 6.61
N GLY A 234 4.02 -13.87 6.93
CA GLY A 234 4.66 -12.66 6.46
C GLY A 234 5.23 -11.82 7.61
N ALA A 235 6.53 -11.55 7.58
CA ALA A 235 7.20 -10.70 8.54
C ALA A 235 7.48 -9.31 7.96
N SER A 236 7.19 -8.24 8.71
CA SER A 236 7.52 -6.86 8.32
C SER A 236 8.04 -6.03 9.50
N ARG A 237 9.24 -5.47 9.36
CA ARG A 237 9.90 -4.56 10.33
C ARG A 237 9.55 -3.11 10.00
N GLY A 238 8.32 -2.72 10.31
CA GLY A 238 7.69 -1.43 9.93
C GLY A 238 6.57 -1.63 8.91
N ASN A 239 5.74 -0.60 8.65
CA ASN A 239 4.63 -0.70 7.70
C ASN A 239 4.44 0.60 6.90
N PRO A 240 5.07 0.73 5.70
CA PRO A 240 5.95 -0.24 5.05
C PRO A 240 7.33 -0.31 5.72
N GLY A 241 7.93 -1.50 5.71
CA GLY A 241 9.22 -1.76 6.35
C GLY A 241 9.99 -2.86 5.65
N LEU A 242 11.16 -3.25 6.18
CA LEU A 242 11.85 -4.43 5.66
C LEU A 242 10.93 -5.65 5.82
N ALA A 243 10.66 -6.36 4.75
CA ALA A 243 9.66 -7.40 4.71
C ALA A 243 10.20 -8.71 4.14
N ALA A 244 9.63 -9.79 4.63
CA ALA A 244 9.96 -11.15 4.29
C ALA A 244 8.70 -12.02 4.39
N ALA A 245 8.74 -13.19 3.77
CA ALA A 245 7.72 -14.21 3.95
C ALA A 245 8.39 -15.58 4.09
N GLY A 246 7.64 -16.54 4.60
CA GLY A 246 8.12 -17.91 4.72
C GLY A 246 6.96 -18.88 4.76
N GLY A 247 7.27 -20.14 4.51
CA GLY A 247 6.27 -21.18 4.62
C GLY A 247 6.85 -22.58 4.59
N VAL A 248 6.05 -23.52 5.08
CA VAL A 248 6.42 -24.94 5.19
C VAL A 248 5.28 -25.82 4.68
N LEU A 249 5.66 -26.89 3.98
CA LEU A 249 4.79 -27.91 3.44
C LEU A 249 5.00 -29.19 4.25
N ARG A 250 3.91 -29.76 4.77
CA ARG A 250 3.92 -30.98 5.60
C ARG A 250 2.85 -31.96 5.14
N ASP A 251 3.17 -33.26 5.12
CA ASP A 251 2.17 -34.29 4.81
C ASP A 251 1.28 -34.61 6.03
N HIS A 252 0.35 -35.54 5.83
CA HIS A 252 -0.55 -36.06 6.86
C HIS A 252 0.14 -36.74 8.05
N GLU A 253 1.41 -37.11 7.93
CA GLU A 253 2.20 -37.63 9.06
C GLU A 253 3.00 -36.53 9.76
N GLY A 254 2.95 -35.29 9.26
CA GLY A 254 3.75 -34.16 9.74
C GLY A 254 5.18 -34.13 9.18
N ARG A 255 5.51 -35.01 8.22
CA ARG A 255 6.83 -35.05 7.61
C ARG A 255 7.06 -33.84 6.73
N TRP A 256 8.30 -33.35 6.76
CA TRP A 256 8.74 -32.23 5.93
C TRP A 256 8.65 -32.58 4.45
N CYS A 257 7.79 -31.88 3.73
CA CYS A 257 7.68 -31.98 2.27
C CYS A 257 8.45 -30.87 1.57
N GLY A 258 8.73 -29.77 2.25
CA GLY A 258 9.46 -28.63 1.70
C GLY A 258 9.25 -27.39 2.55
N GLY A 259 10.09 -26.38 2.35
CA GLY A 259 9.87 -25.06 2.92
C GLY A 259 10.48 -23.99 2.03
N PHE A 260 10.15 -22.74 2.33
CA PHE A 260 10.72 -21.60 1.64
C PHE A 260 10.85 -20.39 2.57
N SER A 261 11.79 -19.53 2.21
CA SER A 261 11.99 -18.20 2.79
C SER A 261 12.14 -17.21 1.65
N LEU A 262 11.41 -16.10 1.72
CA LEU A 262 11.41 -15.04 0.72
C LEU A 262 11.85 -13.74 1.38
N ASN A 263 12.99 -13.21 0.97
CA ASN A 263 13.38 -11.85 1.33
C ASN A 263 12.83 -10.88 0.27
N ILE A 264 11.78 -10.13 0.63
CA ILE A 264 11.00 -9.31 -0.30
C ILE A 264 11.65 -7.94 -0.53
N GLY A 265 12.35 -7.39 0.46
CA GLY A 265 12.76 -5.99 0.44
C GLY A 265 11.86 -5.14 1.31
N ARG A 266 11.10 -4.21 0.74
CA ARG A 266 10.21 -3.33 1.49
C ARG A 266 8.76 -3.46 1.06
N CYS A 267 7.88 -3.87 1.97
CA CYS A 267 6.44 -3.87 1.72
C CYS A 267 5.64 -3.70 3.03
N SER A 268 4.31 -3.75 2.92
CA SER A 268 3.41 -3.78 4.07
C SER A 268 3.25 -5.19 4.62
N ALA A 269 2.82 -5.31 5.89
CA ALA A 269 2.61 -6.62 6.50
C ALA A 269 1.59 -7.49 5.73
N PRO A 270 0.38 -7.00 5.35
CA PRO A 270 -0.56 -7.82 4.57
C PRO A 270 -0.04 -8.23 3.19
N MET A 271 0.84 -7.43 2.60
CA MET A 271 1.48 -7.77 1.32
C MET A 271 2.51 -8.89 1.49
N ALA A 272 3.30 -8.87 2.57
CA ALA A 272 4.26 -9.93 2.88
C ALA A 272 3.54 -11.27 3.11
N GLU A 273 2.46 -11.24 3.88
CA GLU A 273 1.60 -12.39 4.17
C GLU A 273 1.03 -13.01 2.88
N LEU A 274 0.49 -12.18 1.99
CA LEU A 274 -0.04 -12.63 0.70
C LEU A 274 1.06 -13.19 -0.22
N TRP A 275 2.29 -12.66 -0.17
CA TRP A 275 3.41 -13.25 -0.91
C TRP A 275 3.78 -14.64 -0.37
N GLY A 276 3.74 -14.82 0.95
CA GLY A 276 3.85 -16.12 1.59
C GLY A 276 2.81 -17.10 1.06
N VAL A 277 1.53 -16.69 1.06
CA VAL A 277 0.44 -17.50 0.49
C VAL A 277 0.68 -17.85 -0.98
N TYR A 278 1.04 -16.88 -1.81
CA TYR A 278 1.27 -17.10 -3.23
C TYR A 278 2.34 -18.16 -3.49
N TYR A 279 3.51 -18.03 -2.85
CA TYR A 279 4.60 -19.00 -3.04
C TYR A 279 4.30 -20.34 -2.38
N GLY A 280 3.56 -20.36 -1.26
CA GLY A 280 3.08 -21.60 -0.66
C GLY A 280 2.16 -22.38 -1.60
N LEU A 281 1.19 -21.71 -2.22
CA LEU A 281 0.29 -22.30 -3.22
C LEU A 281 1.05 -22.75 -4.46
N HIS A 282 1.95 -21.91 -4.98
CA HIS A 282 2.79 -22.26 -6.12
C HIS A 282 3.61 -23.52 -5.84
N PHE A 283 4.27 -23.58 -4.68
CA PHE A 283 5.12 -24.71 -4.34
C PHE A 283 4.32 -26.00 -4.14
N ALA A 284 3.14 -25.92 -3.51
CA ALA A 284 2.27 -27.07 -3.36
C ALA A 284 1.73 -27.57 -4.72
N TRP A 285 1.42 -26.65 -5.63
CA TRP A 285 1.00 -26.98 -7.00
C TRP A 285 2.11 -27.66 -7.80
N GLU A 286 3.34 -27.15 -7.77
CA GLU A 286 4.50 -27.77 -8.45
C GLU A 286 4.77 -29.19 -7.95
N ARG A 287 4.42 -29.48 -6.69
CA ARG A 287 4.50 -30.83 -6.11
C ARG A 287 3.34 -31.74 -6.48
N LYS A 288 2.40 -31.27 -7.31
CA LYS A 288 1.21 -32.00 -7.76
C LYS A 288 0.37 -32.52 -6.58
N ALA A 289 0.27 -31.72 -5.51
CA ALA A 289 -0.57 -32.06 -4.37
C ALA A 289 -2.04 -32.03 -4.80
N PRO A 290 -2.83 -33.10 -4.59
CA PRO A 290 -4.23 -33.12 -5.00
C PRO A 290 -5.13 -32.36 -4.02
N GLN A 291 -4.73 -32.29 -2.75
CA GLN A 291 -5.52 -31.72 -1.65
C GLN A 291 -4.60 -30.96 -0.70
N VAL A 292 -4.93 -29.69 -0.44
CA VAL A 292 -4.12 -28.76 0.37
C VAL A 292 -4.94 -28.09 1.45
N VAL A 293 -4.41 -28.07 2.68
CA VAL A 293 -4.87 -27.17 3.74
C VAL A 293 -3.90 -25.99 3.79
N LEU A 294 -4.38 -24.80 3.42
CA LEU A 294 -3.62 -23.56 3.53
C LEU A 294 -3.90 -22.94 4.91
N GLU A 295 -2.89 -22.92 5.77
CA GLU A 295 -2.94 -22.38 7.12
C GLU A 295 -2.24 -21.01 7.17
N VAL A 296 -3.01 -19.99 7.55
CA VAL A 296 -2.55 -18.59 7.62
C VAL A 296 -2.96 -18.01 8.96
N ASP A 297 -2.08 -17.28 9.64
CA ASP A 297 -2.37 -16.66 10.95
C ASP A 297 -2.86 -15.21 10.87
N SER A 298 -2.97 -14.70 9.64
CA SER A 298 -3.47 -13.37 9.33
C SER A 298 -4.94 -13.40 8.93
N ALA A 299 -5.82 -13.06 9.87
CA ALA A 299 -7.27 -13.04 9.65
C ALA A 299 -7.69 -12.16 8.45
N ILE A 300 -6.99 -11.03 8.23
CA ILE A 300 -7.27 -10.14 7.10
C ILE A 300 -6.95 -10.81 5.76
N VAL A 301 -5.87 -11.58 5.68
CA VAL A 301 -5.50 -12.31 4.46
C VAL A 301 -6.45 -13.46 4.21
N VAL A 302 -6.84 -14.19 5.25
CA VAL A 302 -7.87 -15.25 5.15
C VAL A 302 -9.18 -14.66 4.61
N GLU A 303 -9.59 -13.49 5.10
CA GLU A 303 -10.78 -12.80 4.61
C GLU A 303 -10.63 -12.40 3.14
N PHE A 304 -9.51 -11.78 2.76
CA PHE A 304 -9.23 -11.42 1.36
C PHE A 304 -9.31 -12.60 0.40
N LEU A 305 -8.84 -13.78 0.81
CA LEU A 305 -8.87 -14.99 -0.01
C LEU A 305 -10.25 -15.65 -0.06
N ARG A 306 -11.10 -15.42 0.93
CA ARG A 306 -12.46 -16.00 1.00
C ARG A 306 -13.50 -15.14 0.31
N THR A 307 -13.49 -13.84 0.57
CA THR A 307 -14.51 -12.91 0.06
C THR A 307 -14.03 -12.07 -1.12
N GLY A 308 -12.74 -12.14 -1.45
CA GLY A 308 -12.14 -11.29 -2.47
C GLY A 308 -11.97 -9.85 -1.99
N ILE A 309 -11.38 -9.01 -2.84
CA ILE A 309 -11.20 -7.58 -2.58
C ILE A 309 -11.56 -6.75 -3.79
N SER A 310 -11.84 -5.46 -3.56
CA SER A 310 -12.08 -4.50 -4.63
C SER A 310 -10.90 -4.47 -5.60
N ASP A 311 -11.19 -4.39 -6.90
CA ASP A 311 -10.18 -4.27 -7.95
C ASP A 311 -9.27 -3.05 -7.79
N HIS A 312 -9.76 -2.00 -7.14
CA HIS A 312 -9.01 -0.78 -6.84
C HIS A 312 -8.11 -0.90 -5.60
N HIS A 313 -8.23 -1.97 -4.83
CA HIS A 313 -7.39 -2.18 -3.65
C HIS A 313 -5.94 -2.45 -4.09
N PRO A 314 -4.91 -1.87 -3.45
CA PRO A 314 -3.51 -2.01 -3.89
C PRO A 314 -3.00 -3.47 -3.87
N LEU A 315 -3.65 -4.35 -3.12
CA LEU A 315 -3.31 -5.79 -3.06
C LEU A 315 -4.16 -6.67 -4.00
N SER A 316 -5.04 -6.08 -4.82
CA SER A 316 -5.96 -6.82 -5.71
C SER A 316 -5.22 -7.73 -6.68
N PHE A 317 -4.06 -7.29 -7.18
CA PHE A 317 -3.24 -8.10 -8.08
C PHE A 317 -2.76 -9.40 -7.41
N LEU A 318 -2.33 -9.35 -6.15
CA LEU A 318 -1.75 -10.49 -5.46
C LEU A 318 -2.84 -11.47 -5.01
N VAL A 319 -3.98 -10.95 -4.55
CA VAL A 319 -5.16 -11.77 -4.26
C VAL A 319 -5.65 -12.49 -5.53
N ARG A 320 -5.65 -11.83 -6.69
CA ARG A 320 -5.97 -12.46 -7.97
C ARG A 320 -4.99 -13.57 -8.35
N LEU A 321 -3.69 -13.38 -8.11
CA LEU A 321 -2.69 -14.44 -8.33
C LEU A 321 -2.97 -15.67 -7.45
N CYS A 322 -3.29 -15.47 -6.17
CA CYS A 322 -3.68 -16.56 -5.27
C CYS A 322 -4.97 -17.24 -5.76
N HIS A 323 -6.00 -16.48 -6.14
CA HIS A 323 -7.23 -17.05 -6.71
C HIS A 323 -6.99 -17.86 -7.98
N GLY A 324 -6.02 -17.47 -8.82
CA GLY A 324 -5.61 -18.23 -9.99
C GLY A 324 -5.03 -19.62 -9.66
N PHE A 325 -4.46 -19.81 -8.47
CA PHE A 325 -4.10 -21.13 -7.94
C PHE A 325 -5.31 -21.84 -7.32
N LEU A 326 -6.13 -21.14 -6.54
CA LEU A 326 -7.31 -21.71 -5.90
C LEU A 326 -8.34 -22.25 -6.92
N SER A 327 -8.35 -21.73 -8.15
CA SER A 327 -9.23 -22.18 -9.24
C SER A 327 -8.68 -23.33 -10.08
N LYS A 328 -7.51 -23.89 -9.73
CA LYS A 328 -6.92 -25.03 -10.47
C LYS A 328 -7.59 -26.35 -10.07
N ASP A 329 -7.22 -27.42 -10.78
CA ASP A 329 -7.73 -28.77 -10.56
C ASP A 329 -7.08 -29.46 -9.34
N TRP A 330 -7.42 -28.96 -8.14
CA TRP A 330 -7.06 -29.49 -6.83
C TRP A 330 -8.01 -28.94 -5.77
N ILE A 331 -8.02 -29.54 -4.57
CA ILE A 331 -8.88 -29.09 -3.48
C ILE A 331 -8.05 -28.27 -2.50
N VAL A 332 -8.41 -27.00 -2.29
CA VAL A 332 -7.74 -26.14 -1.30
C VAL A 332 -8.72 -25.71 -0.20
N ARG A 333 -8.34 -25.95 1.06
CA ARG A 333 -9.07 -25.48 2.25
C ARG A 333 -8.26 -24.38 2.93
N ILE A 334 -8.84 -23.19 3.06
CA ILE A 334 -8.19 -22.05 3.71
C ILE A 334 -8.63 -22.00 5.17
N VAL A 335 -7.67 -22.09 6.09
CA VAL A 335 -7.90 -22.14 7.54
C VAL A 335 -7.10 -21.03 8.20
N HIS A 336 -7.77 -20.28 9.08
CA HIS A 336 -7.10 -19.37 9.98
C HIS A 336 -6.55 -20.14 11.18
N VAL A 337 -5.25 -20.02 11.44
CA VAL A 337 -4.60 -20.62 12.62
C VAL A 337 -4.09 -19.54 13.56
N TYR A 338 -3.84 -19.90 14.81
CA TYR A 338 -3.17 -18.98 15.74
C TYR A 338 -1.65 -19.06 15.55
N ARG A 339 -0.94 -17.97 15.89
CA ARG A 339 0.52 -17.86 15.73
C ARG A 339 1.30 -18.99 16.43
N GLU A 340 0.80 -19.48 17.56
CA GLU A 340 1.43 -20.58 18.31
C GLU A 340 1.42 -21.90 17.52
N ALA A 341 0.45 -22.09 16.61
CA ALA A 341 0.40 -23.22 15.68
C ALA A 341 1.16 -22.96 14.36
N ASN A 342 1.62 -21.72 14.12
CA ASN A 342 2.27 -21.29 12.87
C ASN A 342 3.78 -21.01 13.03
N ARG A 343 4.39 -21.47 14.14
CA ARG A 343 5.77 -21.12 14.54
C ARG A 343 6.84 -21.44 13.49
N LEU A 344 6.67 -22.52 12.72
CA LEU A 344 7.60 -22.88 11.66
C LEU A 344 7.62 -21.84 10.53
N ALA A 345 6.45 -21.42 10.05
CA ALA A 345 6.35 -20.44 8.99
C ALA A 345 6.88 -19.07 9.46
N ASP A 346 6.54 -18.66 10.69
CA ASP A 346 7.09 -17.42 11.29
C ASP A 346 8.61 -17.45 11.41
N ARG A 347 9.18 -18.59 11.85
CA ARG A 347 10.63 -18.74 11.95
C ARG A 347 11.29 -18.66 10.59
N LEU A 348 10.71 -19.26 9.54
CA LEU A 348 11.22 -19.18 8.16
C LEU A 348 11.08 -17.78 7.57
N ALA A 349 9.99 -17.06 7.84
CA ALA A 349 9.79 -15.68 7.40
C ALA A 349 10.85 -14.77 8.04
N ASN A 350 11.06 -14.90 9.35
CA ASN A 350 12.08 -14.14 10.06
C ASN A 350 13.51 -14.54 9.66
N TYR A 351 13.76 -15.81 9.34
CA TYR A 351 15.06 -16.27 8.85
C TYR A 351 15.42 -15.63 7.50
N ALA A 352 14.43 -15.36 6.64
CA ALA A 352 14.66 -14.76 5.33
C ALA A 352 15.38 -13.39 5.39
N PHE A 353 15.25 -12.62 6.48
CA PHE A 353 16.01 -11.37 6.66
C PHE A 353 17.52 -11.56 6.71
N SER A 354 18.00 -12.78 7.00
CA SER A 354 19.42 -13.13 7.00
C SER A 354 19.90 -13.69 5.65
N LEU A 355 18.99 -13.91 4.71
CA LEU A 355 19.26 -14.43 3.38
C LEU A 355 19.36 -13.28 2.36
N ALA A 356 19.95 -13.57 1.20
CA ALA A 356 19.95 -12.65 0.07
C ALA A 356 18.51 -12.34 -0.40
N PHE A 357 18.30 -11.21 -1.08
CA PHE A 357 17.01 -10.89 -1.69
C PHE A 357 16.52 -12.01 -2.61
N GLY A 358 15.21 -12.25 -2.60
CA GLY A 358 14.58 -13.28 -3.41
C GLY A 358 14.17 -14.52 -2.62
N LEU A 359 13.77 -15.56 -3.38
CA LEU A 359 13.17 -16.78 -2.89
C LEU A 359 14.21 -17.88 -2.68
N HIS A 360 14.18 -18.52 -1.52
CA HIS A 360 15.06 -19.62 -1.14
C HIS A 360 14.22 -20.83 -0.77
N PHE A 361 14.49 -21.97 -1.42
CA PHE A 361 13.78 -23.23 -1.17
C PHE A 361 14.59 -24.18 -0.28
N PHE A 362 13.88 -24.93 0.55
CA PHE A 362 14.43 -25.93 1.47
C PHE A 362 13.77 -27.28 1.23
N TYR A 363 14.47 -28.20 0.57
CA TYR A 363 14.00 -29.56 0.32
C TYR A 363 14.15 -30.47 1.55
N SER A 364 15.08 -30.15 2.44
CA SER A 364 15.26 -30.76 3.76
C SER A 364 14.97 -29.74 4.86
N VAL A 365 14.70 -30.22 6.07
CA VAL A 365 14.49 -29.35 7.25
C VAL A 365 15.76 -28.53 7.51
N PRO A 366 15.70 -27.18 7.49
CA PRO A 366 16.87 -26.38 7.80
C PRO A 366 17.08 -26.29 9.33
N ASN A 367 18.34 -26.25 9.78
CA ASN A 367 18.70 -26.25 11.21
C ASN A 367 17.98 -25.15 12.03
N VAL A 368 17.66 -24.02 11.41
CA VAL A 368 16.97 -22.89 12.05
C VAL A 368 15.55 -23.24 12.54
N VAL A 369 14.92 -24.27 11.99
CA VAL A 369 13.57 -24.73 12.38
C VAL A 369 13.54 -26.18 12.88
N GLU A 370 14.67 -26.88 12.93
CA GLU A 370 14.70 -28.31 13.27
C GLU A 370 14.08 -28.61 14.63
N LEU A 371 14.36 -27.79 15.64
CA LEU A 371 13.77 -27.93 16.97
C LEU A 371 12.25 -27.75 16.95
N LEU A 372 11.76 -26.68 16.32
CA LEU A 372 10.33 -26.38 16.21
C LEU A 372 9.59 -27.49 15.47
N TRP A 373 10.20 -28.06 14.44
CA TRP A 373 9.60 -29.15 13.68
C TRP A 373 9.46 -30.42 14.53
N ARG A 374 10.45 -30.74 15.36
CA ARG A 374 10.36 -31.85 16.33
C ARG A 374 9.33 -31.58 17.43
N GLU A 375 9.22 -30.35 17.90
CA GLU A 375 8.19 -29.96 18.88
C GLU A 375 6.76 -30.13 18.33
N ASP A 376 6.53 -29.74 17.07
CA ASP A 376 5.25 -29.93 16.40
C ASP A 376 4.93 -31.43 16.22
N ASP A 377 5.93 -32.28 15.93
CA ASP A 377 5.74 -33.74 15.84
C ASP A 377 5.43 -34.38 17.20
N LEU A 378 6.01 -33.86 18.29
CA LEU A 378 5.71 -34.25 19.67
C LEU A 378 4.38 -33.70 20.18
N GLY A 379 3.68 -32.86 19.41
CA GLY A 379 2.41 -32.26 19.80
C GLY A 379 2.52 -31.22 20.91
N ILE A 380 3.63 -30.47 20.96
CA ILE A 380 3.81 -29.39 21.93
C ILE A 380 2.78 -28.28 21.68
N VAL A 381 2.13 -27.86 22.76
CA VAL A 381 1.08 -26.83 22.76
C VAL A 381 1.48 -25.64 23.62
N CYS A 382 1.05 -24.44 23.23
CA CYS A 382 1.26 -23.19 23.97
C CYS A 382 -0.08 -22.63 24.48
N PRO A 383 -0.14 -22.09 25.71
CA PRO A 383 -1.35 -21.48 26.24
C PRO A 383 -1.65 -20.16 25.53
N ARG A 384 -2.94 -19.95 25.19
CA ARG A 384 -3.46 -18.70 24.62
C ARG A 384 -4.75 -18.31 25.31
N GLN A 385 -4.88 -17.04 25.68
CA GLN A 385 -6.13 -16.51 26.20
C GLN A 385 -7.04 -16.02 25.06
N ILE A 386 -8.25 -16.57 24.96
CA ILE A 386 -9.28 -16.15 24.01
C ILE A 386 -10.51 -15.61 24.75
N PRO A 387 -11.32 -14.72 24.14
CA PRO A 387 -12.61 -14.33 24.71
C PRO A 387 -13.52 -15.56 24.86
N GLU A 388 -14.16 -15.70 26.02
CA GLU A 388 -15.24 -16.68 26.23
C GLU A 388 -16.38 -16.38 25.22
N ARG A 389 -16.80 -17.41 24.48
CA ARG A 389 -17.76 -17.28 23.36
C ARG A 389 -19.19 -17.19 23.85
#